data_AF-A0A961AZQ8-F1
#
_entry.id   AF-A0A961AZQ8-F1
#
_cell.length_a   1.000
_cell.length_b   1.000
_cell.length_c   1.000
_cell.angle_alpha   90.00
_cell.angle_beta   90.00
_cell.angle_gamma   90.00
#
_symmetry.space_group_name_H-M   'P 1'
#
loop_
_entity.id
_entity.type
_entity.pdbx_description
1 polymer ?
#
loop_
_entity_poly.entity_id
_entity_poly.type
_entity_poly.pdbx_seq_one_letter_code
_entity_poly.pdbx_strand_id
1 'polypeptide(L)'
;MKVQFKNRQAGLTLIEVTLVIAVLLGLISVLFIGVAAYKQGSDRAKCILNIATVQKAARSYQNLYDLRYDEAGTNTDALAIGDIAGSGKMIETTPDCPDPAGDYDFETEVPAPGTAFATCTLETDKDHVPANTDGW
;
A
#
# COMPACT_ATOMS: atom_id res chain seq x y z
N MET A 1 31.61 -69.81 1.82
CA MET A 1 30.23 -69.47 1.43
C MET A 1 30.13 -67.94 1.33
N LYS A 2 30.05 -67.39 0.11
CA LYS A 2 29.99 -65.93 -0.11
C LYS A 2 28.53 -65.48 -0.10
N VAL A 3 28.12 -64.74 0.93
CA VAL A 3 26.79 -64.14 1.03
C VAL A 3 26.81 -62.84 0.22
N GLN A 4 26.06 -62.78 -0.89
CA GLN A 4 25.94 -61.54 -1.67
C GLN A 4 24.82 -60.67 -1.10
N PHE A 5 25.17 -59.48 -0.60
CA PHE A 5 24.20 -58.46 -0.22
C PHE A 5 23.63 -57.82 -1.49
N LYS A 6 22.41 -58.21 -1.84
CA LYS A 6 21.65 -57.59 -2.93
C LYS A 6 21.22 -56.19 -2.48
N ASN A 7 21.87 -55.15 -2.99
CA ASN A 7 21.42 -53.76 -2.82
C ASN A 7 19.99 -53.64 -3.36
N ARG A 8 19.00 -53.61 -2.45
CA ARG A 8 17.62 -53.32 -2.81
C ARG A 8 17.53 -51.82 -3.06
N GLN A 9 17.47 -51.43 -4.32
CA GLN A 9 17.06 -50.07 -4.67
C GLN A 9 15.62 -49.89 -4.18
N ALA A 10 15.43 -49.06 -3.17
CA ALA A 10 14.11 -48.64 -2.72
C ALA A 10 13.54 -47.73 -3.82
N GLY A 11 12.71 -48.28 -4.70
CA GLY A 11 11.93 -47.49 -5.65
C GLY A 11 10.83 -46.76 -4.89
N LEU A 12 10.75 -45.44 -5.05
CA LEU A 12 9.60 -44.64 -4.61
C LEU A 12 8.32 -45.24 -5.21
N THR A 13 7.36 -45.55 -4.35
CA THR A 13 6.10 -46.14 -4.81
C THR A 13 5.25 -45.09 -5.52
N LEU A 14 4.46 -45.52 -6.51
CA LEU A 14 3.60 -44.61 -7.28
C LEU A 14 2.61 -43.85 -6.35
N ILE A 15 2.17 -44.50 -5.27
CA ILE A 15 1.31 -43.91 -4.24
C ILE A 15 2.04 -42.85 -3.39
N GLU A 16 3.33 -43.04 -3.12
CA GLU A 16 4.13 -42.09 -2.34
C GLU A 16 4.39 -40.81 -3.15
N VAL A 17 4.67 -40.95 -4.45
CA VAL A 17 4.82 -39.81 -5.35
C VAL A 17 3.50 -39.05 -5.52
N THR A 18 2.37 -39.75 -5.70
CA THR A 18 1.07 -39.06 -5.84
C THR A 18 0.62 -38.38 -4.56
N LEU A 19 0.88 -38.97 -3.39
CA LEU A 19 0.60 -38.35 -2.10
C LEU A 19 1.43 -37.07 -1.92
N VAL A 20 2.73 -37.13 -2.21
CA VAL A 20 3.62 -35.96 -2.10
C VAL A 20 3.15 -34.85 -3.03
N ILE A 21 2.83 -35.15 -4.28
CA ILE A 21 2.32 -34.14 -5.23
C ILE A 21 1.00 -33.55 -4.72
N ALA A 22 0.07 -34.38 -4.24
CA ALA A 22 -1.21 -33.90 -3.71
C ALA A 22 -1.01 -32.94 -2.51
N VAL A 23 -0.10 -33.27 -1.59
CA VAL A 23 0.23 -32.42 -0.44
C VAL A 23 0.90 -31.12 -0.89
N LEU A 24 1.88 -31.18 -1.80
CA LEU A 24 2.57 -29.99 -2.30
C LEU A 24 1.59 -29.03 -2.98
N LEU A 25 0.71 -29.53 -3.85
CA LEU A 25 -0.31 -28.72 -4.50
C LEU A 25 -1.29 -28.11 -3.49
N GLY A 26 -1.69 -28.88 -2.47
CA GLY A 26 -2.51 -28.39 -1.36
C GLY A 26 -1.85 -27.21 -0.63
N LEU A 27 -0.58 -27.33 -0.26
CA LEU A 27 0.15 -26.27 0.44
C LEU A 27 0.36 -25.03 -0.44
N ILE A 28 0.68 -25.23 -1.72
CA ILE A 28 0.84 -24.12 -2.68
C ILE A 28 -0.47 -23.34 -2.83
N SER A 29 -1.63 -24.01 -2.86
CA SER A 29 -2.93 -23.34 -3.00
C SER A 29 -3.25 -22.39 -1.83
N VAL A 30 -3.00 -22.82 -0.59
CA VAL A 30 -3.21 -22.01 0.61
C VAL A 30 -2.24 -20.83 0.65
N LEU A 31 -1.00 -21.03 0.20
CA LEU A 31 0.00 -19.97 0.12
C LEU A 31 -0.47 -18.82 -0.79
N PHE A 32 -1.03 -19.13 -1.96
CA PHE A 32 -1.51 -18.08 -2.88
C PHE A 32 -2.61 -17.22 -2.28
N ILE A 33 -3.54 -17.81 -1.54
CA ILE A 33 -4.61 -17.08 -0.84
C ILE A 33 -4.00 -16.15 0.23
N GLY A 34 -3.05 -16.67 1.01
CA GLY A 34 -2.35 -15.90 2.05
C GLY A 34 -1.57 -14.72 1.47
N VAL A 35 -0.83 -14.92 0.37
CA VAL A 35 -0.07 -13.87 -0.30
C VAL A 35 -0.98 -12.78 -0.86
N ALA A 36 -2.12 -13.14 -1.45
CA ALA A 36 -3.07 -12.16 -1.98
C ALA A 36 -3.65 -11.25 -0.88
N ALA A 37 -4.09 -11.84 0.23
CA ALA A 37 -4.60 -11.08 1.38
C ALA A 37 -3.51 -10.21 2.02
N TYR A 38 -2.29 -10.74 2.17
CA TYR A 38 -1.16 -9.98 2.68
C TYR A 38 -0.80 -8.79 1.77
N LYS A 39 -0.79 -9.00 0.45
CA LYS A 39 -0.52 -7.94 -0.53
C LYS A 39 -1.56 -6.83 -0.42
N GLN A 40 -2.86 -7.17 -0.37
CA GLN A 40 -3.93 -6.19 -0.22
C GLN A 40 -3.77 -5.36 1.07
N GLY A 41 -3.46 -6.00 2.20
CA GLY A 41 -3.20 -5.30 3.45
C GLY A 41 -1.95 -4.40 3.41
N SER A 42 -0.89 -4.84 2.72
CA SER A 42 0.32 -4.05 2.53
C SER A 42 0.09 -2.83 1.64
N ASP A 43 -0.67 -3.01 0.56
CA ASP A 43 -1.00 -1.93 -0.38
C ASP A 43 -1.87 -0.87 0.34
N ARG A 44 -2.87 -1.28 1.14
CA ARG A 44 -3.63 -0.38 2.01
C ARG A 44 -2.74 0.42 2.95
N ALA A 45 -1.85 -0.25 3.69
CA ALA A 45 -0.99 0.41 4.67
C ALA A 45 -0.02 1.41 4.01
N LYS A 46 0.56 1.05 2.87
CA LYS A 46 1.40 1.96 2.06
C LYS A 46 0.59 3.15 1.54
N CYS A 47 -0.64 2.93 1.09
CA CYS A 47 -1.50 3.98 0.61
C CYS A 47 -1.79 5.03 1.70
N ILE A 48 -2.15 4.58 2.90
CA ILE A 48 -2.38 5.45 4.06
C ILE A 48 -1.10 6.21 4.45
N LEU A 49 0.06 5.55 4.38
CA LEU A 49 1.34 6.19 4.66
C LEU A 49 1.69 7.29 3.65
N ASN A 50 1.41 7.06 2.36
CA ASN A 50 1.59 8.07 1.31
C ASN A 50 0.70 9.29 1.58
N ILE A 51 -0.60 9.08 1.86
CA ILE A 51 -1.54 10.15 2.21
C ILE A 51 -1.04 10.95 3.42
N ALA A 52 -0.63 10.27 4.49
CA ALA A 52 -0.10 10.93 5.69
C ALA A 52 1.20 11.70 5.43
N THR A 53 2.04 11.22 4.51
CA THR A 53 3.29 11.88 4.12
C THR A 53 3.01 13.14 3.31
N VAL A 54 2.08 13.05 2.36
CA VAL A 54 1.59 14.19 1.57
C VAL A 54 0.96 15.24 2.48
N GLN A 55 0.12 14.84 3.44
CA GLN A 55 -0.46 15.77 4.42
C GLN A 55 0.60 16.54 5.20
N LYS A 56 1.63 15.83 5.69
CA LYS A 56 2.75 16.48 6.41
C LYS A 56 3.50 17.47 5.53
N ALA A 57 3.72 17.13 4.26
CA ALA A 57 4.36 18.03 3.30
C ALA A 57 3.48 19.26 3.02
N ALA A 58 2.18 19.09 2.82
CA ALA A 58 1.22 20.16 2.64
C ALA A 58 1.22 21.13 3.85
N ARG A 59 1.16 20.61 5.08
CA ARG A 59 1.24 21.43 6.30
C ARG A 59 2.59 22.11 6.50
N SER A 60 3.68 21.43 6.17
CA SER A 60 5.02 22.01 6.24
C SER A 60 5.18 23.15 5.23
N TYR A 61 4.68 22.98 4.01
CA TYR A 61 4.69 24.02 2.98
C TYR A 61 3.80 25.21 3.37
N GLN A 62 2.59 24.94 3.85
CA GLN A 62 1.70 25.96 4.40
C GLN A 62 2.41 26.82 5.45
N ASN A 63 3.09 26.19 6.41
CA ASN A 63 3.81 26.90 7.47
C ASN A 63 5.03 27.69 6.96
N LEU A 64 5.76 27.17 5.95
CA LEU A 64 6.96 27.81 5.41
C LEU A 64 6.63 29.09 4.62
N TYR A 65 5.48 29.10 3.94
CA TYR A 65 5.07 30.20 3.06
C TYR A 65 3.92 31.04 3.63
N ASP A 66 3.55 30.81 4.91
CA ASP A 66 2.47 31.51 5.62
C ASP A 66 1.13 31.45 4.85
N LEU A 67 0.84 30.30 4.25
CA LEU A 67 -0.39 30.09 3.51
C LEU A 67 -1.57 29.95 4.46
N ARG A 68 -2.67 30.60 4.09
CA ARG A 68 -3.90 30.66 4.86
C ARG A 68 -4.85 29.58 4.40
N TYR A 69 -5.51 28.98 5.38
CA TYR A 69 -6.83 28.40 5.19
C TYR A 69 -7.81 29.30 5.93
N ASP A 70 -9.05 29.40 5.45
CA ASP A 70 -10.12 30.00 6.24
C ASP A 70 -11.11 28.92 6.71
N GLU A 71 -11.64 29.08 7.92
CA GLU A 71 -12.57 28.12 8.53
C GLU A 71 -13.96 28.07 7.84
N ALA A 72 -14.24 29.02 6.95
CA ALA A 72 -15.46 29.14 6.15
C ALA A 72 -15.30 28.66 4.69
N GLY A 73 -14.11 28.21 4.27
CA GLY A 73 -13.72 27.88 2.90
C GLY A 73 -13.72 29.03 1.89
N THR A 74 -13.71 30.30 2.30
CA THR A 74 -13.93 31.45 1.38
C THR A 74 -12.68 32.16 0.87
N ASN A 75 -11.55 32.07 1.56
CA ASN A 75 -10.25 32.69 1.24
C ASN A 75 -9.13 31.71 1.64
N THR A 76 -9.05 30.62 0.91
CA THR A 76 -7.99 29.63 1.05
C THR A 76 -6.92 29.90 -0.01
N ASP A 77 -5.65 29.86 0.40
CA ASP A 77 -4.56 30.00 -0.55
C ASP A 77 -4.40 28.74 -1.40
N ALA A 78 -4.02 28.93 -2.67
CA ALA A 78 -3.75 27.84 -3.58
C ALA A 78 -2.56 27.01 -3.11
N LEU A 79 -2.70 25.69 -3.17
CA LEU A 79 -1.66 24.71 -2.89
C LEU A 79 -1.89 23.51 -3.80
N ALA A 80 -1.06 23.36 -4.83
CA ALA A 80 -1.14 22.21 -5.71
C ALA A 80 -0.15 21.12 -5.26
N ILE A 81 -0.44 19.85 -5.58
CA ILE A 81 0.51 18.74 -5.36
C ILE A 81 1.88 19.03 -5.98
N GLY A 82 1.90 19.74 -7.11
CA GLY A 82 3.12 20.18 -7.77
C GLY A 82 3.99 21.09 -6.90
N ASP A 83 3.46 21.83 -5.94
CA ASP A 83 4.22 22.74 -5.06
C ASP A 83 5.01 21.98 -3.99
N ILE A 84 4.50 20.82 -3.57
CA ILE A 84 5.10 19.99 -2.50
C ILE A 84 5.80 18.74 -3.03
N ALA A 85 5.42 18.24 -4.20
CA ALA A 85 5.96 17.04 -4.83
C ALA A 85 6.62 17.33 -6.18
N GLY A 86 7.83 16.79 -6.37
CA GLY A 86 8.69 16.97 -7.53
C GLY A 86 10.16 17.12 -7.14
N SER A 87 11.05 17.06 -8.13
CA SER A 87 12.50 17.09 -7.87
C SER A 87 12.91 18.35 -7.08
N GLY A 88 13.59 18.15 -5.95
CA GLY A 88 14.03 19.23 -5.06
C GLY A 88 12.93 19.86 -4.21
N LYS A 89 11.74 19.25 -4.13
CA LYS A 89 10.64 19.67 -3.27
C LYS A 89 10.57 18.82 -2.00
N MET A 90 9.54 19.02 -1.17
CA MET A 90 9.42 18.28 0.10
C MET A 90 9.26 16.78 -0.11
N ILE A 91 8.70 16.38 -1.25
CA ILE A 91 8.61 14.99 -1.72
C ILE A 91 9.23 14.93 -3.11
N GLU A 92 10.26 14.09 -3.31
CA GLU A 92 11.00 14.06 -4.59
C GLU A 92 10.17 13.58 -5.78
N THR A 93 9.20 12.69 -5.53
CA THR A 93 8.33 12.11 -6.56
C THR A 93 6.90 12.09 -6.05
N THR A 94 5.94 12.53 -6.88
CA THR A 94 4.52 12.40 -6.58
C THR A 94 4.19 10.93 -6.31
N PRO A 95 3.65 10.58 -5.13
CA PRO A 95 3.32 9.19 -4.81
C PRO A 95 2.19 8.68 -5.70
N ASP A 96 2.28 7.42 -6.11
CA ASP A 96 1.20 6.68 -6.76
C ASP A 96 0.56 5.69 -5.77
N CYS A 97 -0.71 5.36 -5.98
CA CYS A 97 -1.36 4.32 -5.21
C CYS A 97 -0.68 2.96 -5.52
N PRO A 98 -0.29 2.17 -4.50
CA PRO A 98 0.38 0.88 -4.71
C PRO A 98 -0.55 -0.19 -5.30
N ASP A 99 -1.86 0.00 -5.20
CA ASP A 99 -2.84 -0.82 -5.88
C ASP A 99 -3.13 -0.23 -7.27
N PRO A 100 -3.00 -1.01 -8.36
CA PRO A 100 -3.12 -0.51 -9.73
C PRO A 100 -4.54 -0.06 -10.10
N ALA A 101 -5.55 -0.41 -9.30
CA ALA A 101 -6.92 0.07 -9.50
C ALA A 101 -7.20 1.41 -8.80
N GLY A 102 -6.25 1.91 -8.00
CA GLY A 102 -6.40 3.14 -7.25
C GLY A 102 -5.62 4.30 -7.85
N ASP A 103 -6.11 5.49 -7.58
CA ASP A 103 -5.43 6.74 -7.89
C ASP A 103 -5.62 7.72 -6.72
N TYR A 104 -4.76 8.73 -6.64
CA TYR A 104 -4.90 9.82 -5.67
C TYR A 104 -5.59 11.02 -6.28
N ASP A 105 -6.57 11.55 -5.57
CA ASP A 105 -7.12 12.88 -5.83
C ASP A 105 -6.53 13.86 -4.83
N PHE A 106 -5.99 14.97 -5.33
CA PHE A 106 -5.29 15.97 -4.54
C PHE A 106 -6.06 17.28 -4.55
N GLU A 107 -6.18 17.88 -3.38
CA GLU A 107 -6.74 19.23 -3.25
C GLU A 107 -5.87 20.26 -4.00
N THR A 108 -6.49 21.36 -4.40
CA THR A 108 -5.82 22.48 -5.09
C THR A 108 -5.60 23.68 -4.18
N GLU A 109 -6.03 23.58 -2.93
CA GLU A 109 -5.97 24.63 -1.92
C GLU A 109 -5.53 24.04 -0.57
N VAL A 110 -5.10 24.90 0.35
CA VAL A 110 -4.74 24.47 1.71
C VAL A 110 -5.98 23.88 2.41
N PRO A 111 -5.98 22.60 2.83
CA PRO A 111 -7.17 21.98 3.39
C PRO A 111 -7.41 22.51 4.80
N ALA A 112 -8.67 22.55 5.22
CA ALA A 112 -9.02 22.85 6.61
C ALA A 112 -8.39 21.80 7.58
N PRO A 113 -8.17 22.13 8.86
CA PRO A 113 -7.79 21.16 9.87
C PRO A 113 -8.80 20.01 9.90
N GLY A 114 -8.31 18.77 9.98
CA GLY A 114 -9.17 17.59 9.90
C GLY A 114 -9.43 17.07 8.49
N THR A 115 -9.13 17.86 7.45
CA THR A 115 -9.32 17.45 6.05
C THR A 115 -7.99 17.02 5.43
N ALA A 116 -8.00 15.85 4.78
CA ALA A 116 -6.82 15.32 4.10
C ALA A 116 -6.60 16.04 2.76
N PHE A 117 -5.34 16.40 2.47
CA PHE A 117 -4.93 16.98 1.19
C PHE A 117 -5.00 15.99 0.02
N ALA A 118 -4.92 14.70 0.32
CA ALA A 118 -4.98 13.62 -0.67
C ALA A 118 -5.98 12.57 -0.22
N THR A 119 -6.84 12.13 -1.15
CA THR A 119 -7.76 11.01 -0.97
C THR A 119 -7.46 9.94 -2.02
N CYS A 120 -7.88 8.69 -1.78
CA CYS A 120 -7.69 7.60 -2.73
C CYS A 120 -9.02 7.11 -3.25
N THR A 121 -9.11 6.83 -4.55
CA THR A 121 -10.34 6.29 -5.18
C THR A 121 -10.79 4.95 -4.61
N LEU A 122 -9.90 4.21 -3.93
CA LEU A 122 -10.19 2.92 -3.29
C LEU A 122 -10.58 3.04 -1.81
N GLU A 123 -10.84 4.25 -1.31
CA GLU A 123 -11.27 4.50 0.07
C GLU A 123 -12.43 3.59 0.48
N THR A 124 -13.50 3.50 -0.33
CA THR A 124 -14.68 2.72 0.05
C THR A 124 -14.54 1.22 -0.23
N ASP A 125 -13.83 0.85 -1.30
CA ASP A 125 -13.76 -0.55 -1.77
C ASP A 125 -12.70 -1.38 -1.04
N LYS A 126 -11.56 -0.76 -0.69
CA LYS A 126 -10.41 -1.45 -0.07
C LYS A 126 -9.91 -0.75 1.20
N ASP A 127 -10.66 0.22 1.71
CA ASP A 127 -10.34 0.94 2.95
C ASP A 127 -8.99 1.66 2.86
N HIS A 128 -8.69 2.23 1.68
CA HIS A 128 -7.49 3.04 1.41
C HIS A 128 -7.61 4.46 2.00
N VAL A 129 -8.11 4.56 3.23
CA VAL A 129 -8.39 5.81 3.92
C VAL A 129 -7.79 5.78 5.33
N PRO A 130 -7.21 6.90 5.81
CA PRO A 130 -6.82 7.02 7.20
C PRO A 130 -8.02 6.86 8.15
N ALA A 131 -7.84 6.14 9.26
CA ALA A 131 -8.94 5.89 10.20
C ALA A 131 -9.44 7.16 10.93
N ASN A 132 -8.58 8.18 11.07
CA ASN A 132 -8.91 9.46 11.67
C ASN A 132 -7.94 10.53 11.15
N THR A 133 -8.47 11.70 10.81
CA THR A 133 -7.72 12.87 10.32
C THR A 133 -7.89 14.11 11.20
N ASP A 134 -8.64 14.06 12.31
CA ASP A 134 -9.01 15.22 13.14
C ASP A 134 -7.82 16.02 13.68
N GLY A 135 -6.64 15.39 13.79
CA GLY A 135 -5.40 16.01 14.25
C GLY A 135 -4.49 16.55 13.13
N TRP A 136 -4.98 16.61 11.88
CA TRP A 136 -4.19 16.93 10.68
C TRP A 136 -4.37 18.34 10.16
#